data_AF-A0A7W2AC84-F1
#
_entry.id   AF-A0A7W2AC84-F1
#
_cell.length_a   1.000
_cell.length_b   1.000
_cell.length_c   1.000
_cell.angle_alpha   90.00
_cell.angle_beta   90.00
_cell.angle_gamma   90.00
#
_symmetry.space_group_name_H-M   'P 1'
#
loop_
_entity.id
_entity.type
_entity.pdbx_description
1 polymer ?
#
loop_
_entity_poly.entity_id
_entity_poly.type
_entity_poly.pdbx_seq_one_letter_code
_entity_poly.pdbx_strand_id
1 'polypeptide(L)'
;MDSQFRTKIFTLADQSLLSGEMPTLEGLEARLSSAEPAEIERLLVEWRAQLPSRVRLQELTGPSTAMGVPDSMQQLFVRVWRQAVQEASEELGRQAPISDPASDEKQRACDDALKRARDEIAELEQRYREQAFKLSQSKERQTELETELQQVRNEQSAENAELKKEEQLRASAVQELEQLRKTYEDAQRVFDQRVRDEQRHNLEALARAEVDTRHYRNALEKLRDESGRKEADLTRELNELRARLARSDAKSEALGNQLRTQDEVMRGLQSQDAQQQREQAQMSAQLLSAANRNKRTEEQVKQLEERLQAVSQKQVETSSDSARREAQLRAQLQQREDDVLKIQVRAQAAEQRAEALEEEVRRIKQRA
;
A
#
# COMPACT_ATOMS: atom_id res chain seq x y z
N MET A 1 -18.88 -123.27 47.24
CA MET A 1 -18.42 -122.98 48.61
C MET A 1 -19.59 -122.81 49.58
N ASP A 2 -20.77 -122.38 49.11
CA ASP A 2 -21.93 -122.00 49.96
C ASP A 2 -22.63 -123.14 50.72
N SER A 3 -22.61 -124.38 50.22
CA SER A 3 -23.31 -125.51 50.87
C SER A 3 -22.66 -125.96 52.19
N GLN A 4 -21.32 -125.94 52.26
CA GLN A 4 -20.61 -126.27 53.51
C GLN A 4 -20.78 -125.19 54.57
N PHE A 5 -20.91 -123.93 54.14
CA PHE A 5 -21.13 -122.79 55.03
C PHE A 5 -22.56 -122.80 55.61
N ARG A 6 -23.59 -123.03 54.77
CA ARG A 6 -24.98 -123.23 55.20
C ARG A 6 -25.13 -124.38 56.20
N THR A 7 -24.49 -125.51 55.93
CA THR A 7 -24.57 -126.69 56.81
C THR A 7 -23.96 -126.40 58.18
N LYS A 8 -22.84 -125.67 58.23
CA LYS A 8 -22.21 -125.25 59.50
C LYS A 8 -23.10 -124.31 60.32
N ILE A 9 -23.75 -123.33 59.69
CA ILE A 9 -24.70 -122.44 60.37
C ILE A 9 -25.88 -123.23 60.93
N PHE A 10 -26.46 -124.15 60.14
CA PHE A 10 -27.61 -124.94 60.59
C PHE A 10 -27.24 -125.86 61.75
N THR A 11 -26.05 -126.48 61.72
CA THR A 11 -25.58 -127.29 62.86
C THR A 11 -25.32 -126.47 64.12
N LEU A 12 -24.80 -125.25 63.99
CA LEU A 12 -24.57 -124.36 65.13
C LEU A 12 -25.89 -123.80 65.69
N ALA A 13 -26.86 -123.52 64.82
CA ALA A 13 -28.21 -123.11 65.21
C ALA A 13 -28.97 -124.27 65.91
N ASP A 14 -28.86 -125.50 65.39
CA ASP A 14 -29.42 -126.70 66.02
C ASP A 14 -28.73 -127.01 67.35
N GLN A 15 -27.41 -126.85 67.46
CA GLN A 15 -26.68 -127.00 68.74
C GLN A 15 -27.09 -125.95 69.78
N SER A 16 -27.31 -124.70 69.35
CA SER A 16 -27.77 -123.62 70.24
C SER A 16 -29.18 -123.90 70.76
N LEU A 17 -30.06 -124.39 69.88
CA LEU A 17 -31.42 -124.81 70.24
C LEU A 17 -31.40 -126.02 71.21
N LEU A 18 -30.51 -126.98 71.00
CA LEU A 18 -30.31 -128.13 71.91
C LEU A 18 -29.73 -127.72 73.27
N SER A 19 -28.96 -126.63 73.34
CA SER A 19 -28.53 -126.03 74.62
C SER A 19 -29.59 -125.13 75.27
N GLY A 20 -30.79 -125.00 74.67
CA GLY A 20 -31.90 -124.22 75.22
C GLY A 20 -31.83 -122.71 74.94
N GLU A 21 -30.91 -122.27 74.07
CA GLU A 21 -30.72 -120.87 73.71
C GLU A 21 -31.17 -120.61 72.26
N MET A 22 -31.89 -119.51 72.02
CA MET A 22 -32.29 -119.13 70.66
C MET A 22 -31.06 -118.64 69.87
N PRO A 23 -30.77 -119.20 68.68
CA PRO A 23 -29.65 -118.72 67.88
C PRO A 23 -29.93 -117.28 67.41
N THR A 24 -29.12 -116.35 67.91
CA THR A 24 -29.08 -114.93 67.53
C THR A 24 -27.93 -114.66 66.56
N LEU A 25 -28.05 -113.57 65.78
CA LEU A 25 -27.04 -113.17 64.80
C LEU A 25 -25.66 -112.98 65.46
N GLU A 26 -25.63 -112.23 66.56
CA GLU A 26 -24.41 -111.93 67.33
C GLU A 26 -23.73 -113.20 67.88
N GLY A 27 -24.52 -114.20 68.33
CA GLY A 27 -23.99 -115.46 68.86
C GLY A 27 -23.38 -116.37 67.80
N LEU A 28 -23.85 -116.28 66.56
CA LEU A 28 -23.32 -117.05 65.43
C LEU A 28 -22.14 -116.35 64.75
N GLU A 29 -22.13 -115.03 64.68
CA GLU A 29 -20.97 -114.23 64.24
C GLU A 29 -19.75 -114.45 65.13
N ALA A 30 -19.93 -114.47 66.46
CA ALA A 30 -18.83 -114.71 67.40
C ALA A 30 -18.19 -116.09 67.22
N ARG A 31 -18.95 -117.10 66.75
CA ARG A 31 -18.47 -118.48 66.52
C ARG A 31 -18.02 -118.73 65.08
N LEU A 32 -18.35 -117.85 64.13
CA LEU A 32 -18.00 -117.92 62.71
C LEU A 32 -17.23 -116.66 62.32
N SER A 33 -15.92 -116.63 62.63
CA SER A 33 -15.06 -115.44 62.58
C SER A 33 -14.75 -114.88 61.17
N SER A 34 -15.54 -115.18 60.14
CA SER A 34 -15.25 -114.78 58.75
C SER A 34 -16.49 -114.81 57.83
N ALA A 35 -17.64 -114.31 58.28
CA ALA A 35 -18.84 -114.26 57.44
C ALA A 35 -19.59 -112.93 57.53
N GLU A 36 -20.21 -112.50 56.42
CA GLU A 36 -20.96 -111.25 56.37
C GLU A 36 -22.30 -111.37 57.15
N PRO A 37 -22.67 -110.34 57.93
CA PRO A 37 -23.89 -110.31 58.74
C PRO A 37 -25.15 -110.60 57.93
N ALA A 38 -25.23 -110.02 56.73
CA ALA A 38 -26.39 -110.12 55.86
C ALA A 38 -26.65 -111.55 55.35
N GLU A 39 -25.60 -112.35 55.15
CA GLU A 39 -25.75 -113.74 54.70
C GLU A 39 -26.16 -114.67 55.84
N ILE A 40 -25.66 -114.42 57.06
CA ILE A 40 -26.03 -115.17 58.27
C ILE A 40 -27.51 -114.92 58.59
N GLU A 41 -27.97 -113.67 58.52
CA GLU A 41 -29.37 -113.31 58.79
C GLU A 41 -30.32 -114.02 57.80
N ARG A 42 -29.97 -114.01 56.52
CA ARG A 42 -30.76 -114.68 55.48
C ARG A 42 -30.86 -116.19 55.72
N LEU A 43 -29.73 -116.84 56.07
CA LEU A 43 -29.70 -118.28 56.31
C LEU A 43 -30.40 -118.67 57.63
N LEU A 44 -30.37 -117.80 58.66
CA LEU A 44 -31.13 -117.98 59.89
C LEU A 44 -32.64 -117.89 59.67
N VAL A 45 -33.10 -116.95 58.83
CA VAL A 45 -34.50 -116.86 58.42
C VAL A 45 -34.92 -118.14 57.70
N GLU A 46 -34.09 -118.67 56.81
CA GLU A 46 -34.35 -119.92 56.10
C GLU A 46 -34.38 -121.14 57.03
N TRP A 47 -33.47 -121.21 58.02
CA TRP A 47 -33.49 -122.24 59.06
C TRP A 47 -34.76 -122.15 59.92
N ARG A 48 -35.15 -120.96 60.37
CA ARG A 48 -36.39 -120.73 61.16
C ARG A 48 -37.64 -121.13 60.37
N ALA A 49 -37.68 -120.87 59.06
CA ALA A 49 -38.80 -121.28 58.21
C ALA A 49 -38.94 -122.80 58.08
N GLN A 50 -37.85 -123.57 58.26
CA GLN A 50 -37.86 -125.04 58.22
C GLN A 50 -38.09 -125.68 59.61
N LEU A 51 -38.16 -124.89 60.66
CA LEU A 51 -38.34 -125.34 62.05
C LEU A 51 -39.76 -125.93 62.29
N PRO A 52 -40.86 -125.33 61.78
CA PRO A 52 -42.21 -125.86 61.95
C PRO A 52 -42.45 -127.23 61.30
N SER A 53 -41.70 -127.59 60.26
CA SER A 53 -41.78 -128.93 59.66
C SER A 53 -40.95 -129.98 60.41
N ARG A 54 -39.92 -129.56 61.17
CA ARG A 54 -39.12 -130.42 62.04
C ARG A 54 -39.74 -130.63 63.42
N VAL A 55 -40.59 -129.71 63.87
CA VAL A 55 -41.15 -129.65 65.25
C VAL A 55 -42.65 -130.00 65.31
N ARG A 56 -43.22 -130.63 64.27
CA ARG A 56 -44.52 -131.32 64.43
C ARG A 56 -44.34 -132.59 65.27
N LEU A 57 -44.39 -132.39 66.59
CA LEU A 57 -45.21 -133.13 67.57
C LEU A 57 -45.75 -134.45 66.98
N GLN A 58 -45.27 -135.64 67.32
CA GLN A 58 -45.22 -136.17 68.70
C GLN A 58 -46.48 -135.86 69.53
N GLU A 59 -47.63 -135.70 68.87
CA GLU A 59 -48.95 -135.92 69.47
C GLU A 59 -49.33 -137.39 69.29
N LEU A 60 -48.82 -138.21 70.20
CA LEU A 60 -49.52 -139.29 70.93
C LEU A 60 -50.72 -140.02 70.25
N THR A 61 -50.63 -140.38 68.98
CA THR A 61 -51.39 -141.49 68.41
C THR A 61 -50.69 -142.83 68.70
N GLY A 62 -50.80 -143.26 69.96
CA GLY A 62 -50.54 -144.62 70.49
C GLY A 62 -49.08 -145.11 70.55
N PRO A 63 -48.73 -146.14 71.36
CA PRO A 63 -49.55 -146.96 72.26
C PRO A 63 -48.95 -147.16 73.68
N SER A 64 -49.70 -146.95 74.76
CA SER A 64 -49.52 -147.73 76.00
C SER A 64 -50.65 -147.52 77.01
N THR A 65 -51.45 -148.56 77.13
CA THR A 65 -52.00 -149.10 78.38
C THR A 65 -52.68 -148.14 79.36
N ALA A 66 -54.01 -148.11 79.30
CA ALA A 66 -54.82 -148.30 80.50
C ALA A 66 -55.98 -149.24 80.14
N MET A 67 -55.80 -150.51 80.47
CA MET A 67 -56.84 -151.53 80.37
C MET A 67 -58.05 -151.17 81.23
N GLY A 68 -59.25 -151.50 80.74
CA GLY A 68 -60.36 -151.86 81.63
C GLY A 68 -61.55 -150.89 81.74
N VAL A 69 -61.78 -150.00 80.77
CA VAL A 69 -62.98 -149.14 80.77
C VAL A 69 -63.85 -149.46 79.55
N PRO A 70 -65.13 -149.86 79.73
CA PRO A 70 -66.04 -150.14 78.62
C PRO A 70 -66.22 -148.94 77.69
N ASP A 71 -66.37 -149.19 76.39
CA ASP A 71 -66.54 -148.17 75.33
C ASP A 71 -67.64 -147.13 75.63
N SER A 72 -68.65 -147.50 76.42
CA SER A 72 -69.71 -146.59 76.87
C SER A 72 -69.20 -145.41 77.71
N MET A 73 -68.14 -145.60 78.49
CA MET A 73 -67.51 -144.51 79.28
C MET A 73 -66.53 -143.68 78.45
N GLN A 74 -65.82 -144.27 77.48
CA GLN A 74 -64.97 -143.49 76.56
C GLN A 74 -65.82 -142.55 75.68
N GLN A 75 -66.98 -143.00 75.21
CA GLN A 75 -67.91 -142.15 74.47
C GLN A 75 -68.47 -141.01 75.33
N LEU A 76 -68.72 -141.24 76.62
CA LEU A 76 -69.14 -140.19 77.55
C LEU A 76 -68.02 -139.17 77.80
N PHE A 77 -66.77 -139.60 77.98
CA PHE A 77 -65.63 -138.69 78.09
C PHE A 77 -65.42 -137.86 76.83
N VAL A 78 -65.54 -138.46 75.64
CA VAL A 78 -65.47 -137.73 74.36
C VAL A 78 -66.62 -136.74 74.23
N ARG A 79 -67.84 -137.08 74.68
CA ARG A 79 -68.99 -136.17 74.64
C ARG A 79 -68.82 -135.00 75.62
N VAL A 80 -68.36 -135.26 76.85
CA VAL A 80 -68.06 -134.23 77.85
C VAL A 80 -66.91 -133.34 77.39
N TRP A 81 -65.86 -133.91 76.80
CA TRP A 81 -64.77 -133.12 76.22
C TRP A 81 -65.24 -132.25 75.06
N ARG A 82 -66.07 -132.80 74.16
CA ARG A 82 -66.61 -132.03 73.04
C ARG A 82 -67.54 -130.92 73.51
N GLN A 83 -68.33 -131.16 74.56
CA GLN A 83 -69.18 -130.16 75.20
C GLN A 83 -68.36 -129.09 75.94
N ALA A 84 -67.29 -129.47 76.62
CA ALA A 84 -66.36 -128.53 77.26
C ALA A 84 -65.59 -127.68 76.24
N VAL A 85 -65.23 -128.24 75.08
CA VAL A 85 -64.62 -127.49 73.97
C VAL A 85 -65.64 -126.55 73.33
N GLN A 86 -66.90 -126.97 73.20
CA GLN A 86 -67.97 -126.09 72.72
C GLN A 86 -68.20 -124.92 73.68
N GLU A 87 -68.35 -125.18 74.98
CA GLU A 87 -68.47 -124.14 76.01
C GLU A 87 -67.24 -123.25 76.05
N ALA A 88 -66.01 -123.80 75.96
CA ALA A 88 -64.80 -122.99 75.91
C ALA A 88 -64.72 -122.13 74.64
N SER A 89 -65.22 -122.61 73.50
CA SER A 89 -65.25 -121.84 72.26
C SER A 89 -66.33 -120.76 72.24
N GLU A 90 -67.47 -120.99 72.88
CA GLU A 90 -68.51 -119.98 73.09
C GLU A 90 -68.09 -118.94 74.13
N GLU A 91 -67.37 -119.37 75.17
CA GLU A 91 -66.76 -118.48 76.17
C GLU A 91 -65.64 -117.65 75.54
N LEU A 92 -64.80 -118.24 74.67
CA LEU A 92 -63.79 -117.51 73.91
C LEU A 92 -64.42 -116.59 72.85
N GLY A 93 -65.57 -116.94 72.28
CA GLY A 93 -66.34 -116.05 71.41
C GLY A 93 -66.98 -114.88 72.15
N ARG A 94 -67.35 -115.07 73.43
CA ARG A 94 -67.74 -113.99 74.35
C ARG A 94 -66.57 -113.14 74.83
N GLN A 95 -65.38 -113.73 74.93
CA GLN A 95 -64.14 -113.06 75.36
C GLN A 95 -63.31 -112.49 74.21
N ALA A 96 -63.61 -112.85 72.95
CA ALA A 96 -63.14 -112.15 71.77
C ALA A 96 -63.72 -110.73 71.87
N PRO A 97 -62.87 -109.70 71.82
CA PRO A 97 -63.17 -108.44 72.47
C PRO A 97 -64.40 -107.81 71.85
N ILE A 98 -65.46 -107.69 72.65
CA ILE A 98 -66.25 -106.46 72.67
C ILE A 98 -65.20 -105.37 72.83
N SER A 99 -64.95 -104.60 71.78
CA SER A 99 -63.95 -103.53 71.75
C SER A 99 -63.96 -102.80 73.08
N ASP A 100 -62.87 -102.88 73.84
CA ASP A 100 -62.79 -102.23 75.15
C ASP A 100 -62.94 -100.72 74.89
N PRO A 101 -64.03 -100.07 75.34
CA PRO A 101 -64.26 -98.66 75.07
C PRO A 101 -63.08 -97.81 75.58
N ALA A 102 -62.34 -98.26 76.60
CA ALA A 102 -61.15 -97.58 77.10
C ALA A 102 -59.94 -97.68 76.14
N SER A 103 -59.80 -98.77 75.38
CA SER A 103 -58.78 -98.90 74.34
C SER A 103 -59.11 -98.04 73.12
N ASP A 104 -60.38 -98.01 72.72
CA ASP A 104 -60.87 -97.17 71.62
C ASP A 104 -60.77 -95.67 71.95
N GLU A 105 -61.05 -95.28 73.20
CA GLU A 105 -60.85 -93.91 73.69
C GLU A 105 -59.38 -93.50 73.68
N LYS A 106 -58.46 -94.40 74.08
CA LYS A 106 -57.01 -94.14 74.01
C LYS A 106 -56.52 -94.00 72.56
N GLN A 107 -57.01 -94.85 71.65
CA GLN A 107 -56.70 -94.73 70.22
C GLN A 107 -57.22 -93.41 69.65
N ARG A 108 -58.47 -93.02 69.95
CA ARG A 108 -59.01 -91.71 69.53
C ARG A 108 -58.20 -90.55 70.08
N ALA A 109 -57.79 -90.61 71.35
CA ALA A 109 -56.95 -89.57 71.94
C ALA A 109 -55.57 -89.48 71.27
N CYS A 110 -54.96 -90.62 70.93
CA CYS A 110 -53.72 -90.67 70.15
C CYS A 110 -53.91 -90.13 68.72
N ASP A 111 -55.01 -90.49 68.06
CA ASP A 111 -55.33 -90.03 66.70
C ASP A 111 -55.62 -88.53 66.68
N ASP A 112 -56.33 -88.01 67.68
CA ASP A 112 -56.57 -86.58 67.87
C ASP A 112 -55.26 -85.83 68.16
N ALA A 113 -54.37 -86.40 68.98
CA ALA A 113 -53.05 -85.82 69.24
C ALA A 113 -52.17 -85.82 67.98
N LEU A 114 -52.18 -86.90 67.20
CA LEU A 114 -51.48 -86.99 65.92
C LEU A 114 -52.05 -86.01 64.90
N LYS A 115 -53.38 -85.81 64.88
CA LYS A 115 -54.02 -84.83 64.02
C LYS A 115 -53.62 -83.41 64.40
N ARG A 116 -53.66 -83.05 65.69
CA ARG A 116 -53.18 -81.75 66.17
C ARG A 116 -51.72 -81.50 65.82
N ALA A 117 -50.85 -82.50 66.04
CA ALA A 117 -49.44 -82.39 65.67
C ALA A 117 -49.24 -82.23 64.16
N ARG A 118 -50.04 -82.92 63.32
CA ARG A 118 -50.01 -82.75 61.86
C ARG A 118 -50.49 -81.36 61.44
N ASP A 119 -51.55 -80.85 62.06
CA ASP A 119 -52.09 -79.52 61.80
C ASP A 119 -51.06 -78.44 62.21
N GLU A 120 -50.42 -78.59 63.37
CA GLU A 120 -49.34 -77.70 63.84
C GLU A 120 -48.12 -77.74 62.91
N ILE A 121 -47.70 -78.93 62.46
CA ILE A 121 -46.61 -79.06 61.47
C ILE A 121 -47.00 -78.38 60.16
N ALA A 122 -48.23 -78.56 59.67
CA ALA A 122 -48.71 -77.92 58.46
C ALA A 122 -48.74 -76.38 58.57
N GLU A 123 -49.18 -75.84 59.71
CA GLU A 123 -49.14 -74.40 59.98
C GLU A 123 -47.70 -73.87 60.03
N LEU A 124 -46.78 -74.59 60.68
CA LEU A 124 -45.36 -74.21 60.73
C LEU A 124 -44.71 -74.27 59.35
N GLU A 125 -45.00 -75.30 58.55
CA GLU A 125 -44.55 -75.40 57.17
C GLU A 125 -45.09 -74.26 56.31
N GLN A 126 -46.37 -73.90 56.47
CA GLN A 126 -46.97 -72.76 55.77
C GLN A 126 -46.25 -71.46 56.15
N ARG A 127 -46.07 -71.20 57.46
CA ARG A 127 -45.35 -70.01 57.95
C ARG A 127 -43.91 -69.98 57.44
N TYR A 128 -43.24 -71.13 57.39
CA TYR A 128 -41.88 -71.23 56.85
C TYR A 128 -41.84 -70.89 55.36
N ARG A 129 -42.79 -71.40 54.56
CA ARG A 129 -42.90 -71.06 53.13
C ARG A 129 -43.19 -69.56 52.92
N GLU A 130 -44.09 -68.98 53.71
CA GLU A 130 -44.38 -67.55 53.66
C GLU A 130 -43.18 -66.68 54.04
N GLN A 131 -42.43 -67.07 55.08
CA GLN A 131 -41.20 -66.37 55.47
C GLN A 131 -40.10 -66.52 54.41
N ALA A 132 -39.94 -67.71 53.83
CA ALA A 132 -38.99 -67.95 52.75
C ALA A 132 -39.31 -67.09 51.52
N PHE A 133 -40.60 -66.96 51.18
CA PHE A 133 -41.06 -66.07 50.10
C PHE A 133 -40.82 -64.59 50.40
N LYS A 134 -41.09 -64.13 51.63
CA LYS A 134 -40.78 -62.75 52.04
C LYS A 134 -39.28 -62.47 52.01
N LEU A 135 -38.46 -63.45 52.40
CA LEU A 135 -37.00 -63.34 52.35
C LEU A 135 -36.50 -63.28 50.90
N SER A 136 -37.04 -64.10 49.98
CA SER A 136 -36.67 -64.04 48.56
C SER A 136 -37.05 -62.70 47.95
N GLN A 137 -38.26 -62.20 48.20
CA GLN A 137 -38.69 -60.89 47.73
C GLN A 137 -37.83 -59.75 48.29
N SER A 138 -37.44 -59.83 49.56
CA SER A 138 -36.54 -58.83 50.16
C SER A 138 -35.14 -58.86 49.53
N LYS A 139 -34.63 -60.04 49.18
CA LYS A 139 -33.34 -60.18 48.49
C LYS A 139 -33.40 -59.64 47.07
N GLU A 140 -34.48 -59.92 46.33
CA GLU A 140 -34.70 -59.34 44.99
C GLU A 140 -34.73 -57.80 45.05
N ARG A 141 -35.51 -57.23 45.97
CA ARG A 141 -35.52 -55.76 46.19
C ARG A 141 -34.16 -55.20 46.58
N GLN A 142 -33.39 -55.92 47.39
CA GLN A 142 -32.03 -55.51 47.74
C GLN A 142 -31.14 -55.48 46.49
N THR A 143 -31.21 -56.51 45.64
CA THR A 143 -30.43 -56.52 44.40
C THR A 143 -30.88 -55.43 43.41
N GLU A 144 -32.18 -55.14 43.31
CA GLU A 144 -32.70 -54.03 42.52
C GLU A 144 -32.13 -52.69 43.00
N LEU A 145 -32.23 -52.41 44.31
CA LEU A 145 -31.69 -51.19 44.92
C LEU A 145 -30.15 -51.09 44.78
N GLU A 146 -29.43 -52.21 44.86
CA GLU A 146 -27.98 -52.23 44.63
C GLU A 146 -27.63 -51.89 43.17
N THR A 147 -28.42 -52.38 42.21
CA THR A 147 -28.24 -52.00 40.80
C THR A 147 -28.58 -50.54 40.53
N GLU A 148 -29.65 -50.01 41.13
CA GLU A 148 -30.01 -48.59 41.04
C GLU A 148 -28.93 -47.70 41.66
N LEU A 149 -28.41 -48.07 42.84
CA LEU A 149 -27.29 -47.36 43.47
C LEU A 149 -26.05 -47.37 42.58
N GLN A 150 -25.76 -48.48 41.91
CA GLN A 150 -24.63 -48.55 40.99
C GLN A 150 -24.86 -47.71 39.73
N GLN A 151 -26.08 -47.67 39.20
CA GLN A 151 -26.45 -46.81 38.07
C GLN A 151 -26.29 -45.33 38.43
N VAL A 152 -26.85 -44.90 39.57
CA VAL A 152 -26.73 -43.51 40.05
C VAL A 152 -25.27 -43.12 40.29
N ARG A 153 -24.44 -44.03 40.85
CA ARG A 153 -23.00 -43.78 40.99
C ARG A 153 -22.30 -43.60 39.64
N ASN A 154 -22.65 -44.42 38.65
CA ASN A 154 -22.08 -44.30 37.31
C ASN A 154 -22.52 -42.98 36.65
N GLU A 155 -23.80 -42.62 36.75
CA GLU A 155 -24.35 -41.35 36.25
C GLU A 155 -23.67 -40.15 36.91
N GLN A 156 -23.55 -40.14 38.23
CA GLN A 156 -22.84 -39.09 38.97
C GLN A 156 -21.37 -38.98 38.55
N SER A 157 -20.71 -40.11 38.28
CA SER A 157 -19.32 -40.09 37.79
C SER A 157 -19.21 -39.51 36.38
N ALA A 158 -20.18 -39.81 35.51
CA ALA A 158 -20.25 -39.29 34.15
C ALA A 158 -20.56 -37.79 34.15
N GLU A 159 -21.53 -37.35 34.95
CA GLU A 159 -21.87 -35.93 35.12
C GLU A 159 -20.66 -35.13 35.66
N ASN A 160 -19.94 -35.65 36.66
CA ASN A 160 -18.71 -35.03 37.14
C ASN A 160 -17.61 -34.96 36.06
N ALA A 161 -17.53 -35.93 35.17
CA ALA A 161 -16.57 -35.91 34.06
C ALA A 161 -16.96 -34.85 33.01
N GLU A 162 -18.24 -34.73 32.69
CA GLU A 162 -18.75 -33.70 31.78
C GLU A 162 -18.58 -32.30 32.38
N LEU A 163 -18.91 -32.10 33.66
CA LEU A 163 -18.69 -30.84 34.35
C LEU A 163 -17.21 -30.41 34.32
N LYS A 164 -16.27 -31.34 34.56
CA LYS A 164 -14.83 -31.05 34.47
C LYS A 164 -14.40 -30.67 33.05
N LYS A 165 -14.94 -31.33 32.01
CA LYS A 165 -14.67 -30.96 30.62
C LYS A 165 -15.22 -29.58 30.31
N GLU A 166 -16.43 -29.26 30.76
CA GLU A 166 -17.05 -27.96 30.56
C GLU A 166 -16.26 -26.86 31.28
N GLU A 167 -15.82 -27.08 32.52
CA GLU A 167 -14.96 -26.15 33.26
C GLU A 167 -13.64 -25.90 32.52
N GLN A 168 -13.03 -26.95 31.95
CA GLN A 168 -11.81 -26.81 31.15
C GLN A 168 -12.05 -26.00 29.87
N LEU A 169 -13.14 -26.27 29.14
CA LEU A 169 -13.52 -25.50 27.96
C LEU A 169 -13.81 -24.04 28.31
N ARG A 170 -14.49 -23.79 29.43
CA ARG A 170 -14.77 -22.45 29.94
C ARG A 170 -13.48 -21.72 30.30
N ALA A 171 -12.52 -22.40 30.95
CA ALA A 171 -11.22 -21.83 31.25
C ALA A 171 -10.43 -21.48 29.96
N SER A 172 -10.45 -22.35 28.95
CA SER A 172 -9.83 -22.08 27.64
C SER A 172 -10.45 -20.86 26.97
N ALA A 173 -11.79 -20.80 26.92
CA ALA A 173 -12.51 -19.68 26.31
C ALA A 173 -12.21 -18.35 27.03
N VAL A 174 -12.11 -18.36 28.37
CA VAL A 174 -11.73 -17.17 29.14
C VAL A 174 -10.29 -16.72 28.81
N GLN A 175 -9.35 -17.66 28.67
CA GLN A 175 -7.98 -17.34 28.27
C GLN A 175 -7.91 -16.77 26.86
N GLU A 176 -8.63 -17.34 25.90
CA GLU A 176 -8.72 -16.85 24.52
C GLU A 176 -9.34 -15.45 24.46
N LEU A 177 -10.42 -15.20 25.22
CA LEU A 177 -11.03 -13.86 25.32
C LEU A 177 -10.06 -12.83 25.90
N GLU A 178 -9.30 -13.20 26.93
CA GLU A 178 -8.29 -12.32 27.53
C GLU A 178 -7.14 -12.01 26.55
N GLN A 179 -6.68 -13.01 25.79
CA GLN A 179 -5.69 -12.82 24.73
C GLN A 179 -6.23 -11.91 23.62
N LEU A 180 -7.48 -12.11 23.20
CA LEU A 180 -8.12 -11.30 22.16
C LEU A 180 -8.30 -9.84 22.62
N ARG A 181 -8.65 -9.62 23.89
CA ARG A 181 -8.72 -8.28 24.48
C ARG A 181 -7.36 -7.58 24.46
N LYS A 182 -6.29 -8.27 24.88
CA LYS A 182 -4.93 -7.71 24.86
C LYS A 182 -4.47 -7.38 23.45
N THR A 183 -4.68 -8.28 22.49
CA THR A 183 -4.28 -8.02 21.09
C THR A 183 -5.09 -6.87 20.48
N TYR A 184 -6.37 -6.75 20.83
CA TYR A 184 -7.19 -5.61 20.44
C TYR A 184 -6.69 -4.29 21.04
N GLU A 185 -6.40 -4.26 22.34
CA GLU A 185 -5.86 -3.07 23.01
C GLU A 185 -4.50 -2.66 22.44
N ASP A 186 -3.61 -3.62 22.16
CA ASP A 186 -2.32 -3.35 21.54
C ASP A 186 -2.48 -2.86 20.10
N ALA A 187 -3.40 -3.44 19.32
CA ALA A 187 -3.71 -2.96 17.97
C ALA A 187 -4.27 -1.54 18.00
N GLN A 188 -5.15 -1.22 18.95
CA GLN A 188 -5.69 0.11 19.15
C GLN A 188 -4.60 1.12 19.51
N ARG A 189 -3.69 0.77 20.43
CA ARG A 189 -2.54 1.61 20.80
C ARG A 189 -1.61 1.87 19.62
N VAL A 190 -1.31 0.85 18.83
CA VAL A 190 -0.47 1.00 17.61
C VAL A 190 -1.16 1.87 16.57
N PHE A 191 -2.47 1.71 16.39
CA PHE A 191 -3.24 2.56 15.48
C PHE A 191 -3.23 4.03 15.94
N ASP A 192 -3.53 4.30 17.20
CA ASP A 192 -3.52 5.66 17.75
C ASP A 192 -2.13 6.31 17.64
N GLN A 193 -1.08 5.53 17.88
CA GLN A 193 0.30 5.98 17.71
C GLN A 193 0.60 6.34 16.25
N ARG A 194 0.21 5.49 15.29
CA ARG A 194 0.37 5.77 13.85
C ARG A 194 -0.37 7.03 13.43
N VAL A 195 -1.61 7.21 13.88
CA VAL A 195 -2.40 8.41 13.58
C VAL A 195 -1.70 9.66 14.11
N ARG A 196 -1.16 9.63 15.34
CA ARG A 196 -0.40 10.75 15.91
C ARG A 196 0.89 11.03 15.13
N ASP A 197 1.62 10.00 14.73
CA ASP A 197 2.85 10.15 13.97
C ASP A 197 2.58 10.67 12.55
N GLU A 198 1.52 10.22 11.88
CA GLU A 198 1.05 10.75 10.60
C GLU A 198 0.60 12.21 10.72
N GLN A 199 -0.12 12.58 11.78
CA GLN A 199 -0.50 13.97 12.04
C GLN A 199 0.73 14.87 12.22
N ARG A 200 1.75 14.42 12.98
CA ARG A 200 3.02 15.14 13.13
C ARG A 200 3.74 15.28 11.79
N HIS A 201 3.84 14.19 11.04
CA HIS A 201 4.48 14.20 9.73
C HIS A 201 3.79 15.17 8.76
N ASN A 202 2.45 15.20 8.73
CA ASN A 202 1.68 16.12 7.90
C ASN A 202 1.88 17.58 8.32
N LEU A 203 1.96 17.87 9.62
CA LEU A 203 2.27 19.22 10.12
C LEU A 203 3.68 19.66 9.74
N GLU A 204 4.67 18.76 9.81
CA GLU A 204 6.04 19.04 9.37
C GLU A 204 6.12 19.28 7.86
N ALA A 205 5.41 18.47 7.06
CA ALA A 205 5.32 18.65 5.62
C ALA A 205 4.66 19.98 5.25
N LEU A 206 3.58 20.35 5.95
CA LEU A 206 2.91 21.64 5.78
C LEU A 206 3.85 22.80 6.15
N ALA A 207 4.55 22.71 7.29
CA ALA A 207 5.50 23.74 7.72
C ALA A 207 6.64 23.93 6.69
N ARG A 208 7.16 22.85 6.10
CA ARG A 208 8.14 22.92 5.00
C ARG A 208 7.56 23.62 3.77
N ALA A 209 6.36 23.22 3.34
CA ALA A 209 5.69 23.83 2.20
C ALA A 209 5.39 25.32 2.42
N GLU A 210 5.05 25.73 3.65
CA GLU A 210 4.88 27.14 4.01
C GLU A 210 6.18 27.94 3.92
N VAL A 211 7.29 27.37 4.39
CA VAL A 211 8.63 28.00 4.27
C VAL A 211 9.00 28.16 2.80
N ASP A 212 8.80 27.13 1.98
CA ASP A 212 9.07 27.18 0.54
C ASP A 212 8.17 28.22 -0.15
N THR A 213 6.89 28.26 0.20
CA THR A 213 5.94 29.26 -0.35
C THR A 213 6.39 30.68 -0.01
N ARG A 214 6.85 30.93 1.23
CA ARG A 214 7.42 32.23 1.61
C ARG A 214 8.70 32.53 0.84
N HIS A 215 9.57 31.54 0.65
CA HIS A 215 10.80 31.69 -0.14
C HIS A 215 10.49 32.11 -1.58
N TYR A 216 9.61 31.39 -2.27
CA TYR A 216 9.22 31.71 -3.64
C TYR A 216 8.50 33.05 -3.75
N ARG A 217 7.65 33.41 -2.78
CA ARG A 217 7.00 34.72 -2.73
C ARG A 217 8.02 35.86 -2.63
N ASN A 218 9.00 35.72 -1.74
CA ASN A 218 10.08 36.70 -1.59
C ASN A 218 10.96 36.76 -2.85
N ALA A 219 11.22 35.62 -3.50
CA ALA A 219 11.97 35.58 -4.76
C ALA A 219 11.22 36.30 -5.89
N LEU A 220 9.91 36.10 -5.99
CA LEU A 220 9.05 36.80 -6.95
C LEU A 220 9.00 38.31 -6.70
N GLU A 221 8.93 38.74 -5.44
CA GLU A 221 8.97 40.16 -5.07
C GLU A 221 10.30 40.80 -5.47
N LYS A 222 11.43 40.14 -5.19
CA LYS A 222 12.76 40.60 -5.64
C LYS A 222 12.85 40.69 -7.16
N LEU A 223 12.40 39.66 -7.89
CA LEU A 223 12.39 39.68 -9.36
C LEU A 223 11.52 40.81 -9.91
N ARG A 224 10.37 41.07 -9.28
CA ARG A 224 9.49 42.17 -9.65
C ARG A 224 10.16 43.52 -9.44
N ASP A 225 10.83 43.73 -8.31
CA ASP A 225 11.58 44.96 -8.02
C ASP A 225 12.75 45.15 -8.99
N GLU A 226 13.51 44.09 -9.27
CA GLU A 226 14.61 44.12 -10.24
C GLU A 226 14.12 44.39 -11.66
N SER A 227 13.01 43.77 -12.07
CA SER A 227 12.39 44.03 -13.38
C SER A 227 11.90 45.47 -13.46
N GLY A 228 11.22 45.97 -12.42
CA GLY A 228 10.75 47.35 -12.37
C GLY A 228 11.89 48.38 -12.43
N ARG A 229 13.02 48.11 -11.76
CA ARG A 229 14.23 48.95 -11.85
C ARG A 229 14.82 48.92 -13.26
N LYS A 230 15.00 47.72 -13.84
CA LYS A 230 15.52 47.57 -15.22
C LYS A 230 14.63 48.26 -16.25
N GLU A 231 13.31 48.13 -16.12
CA GLU A 231 12.34 48.82 -16.98
C GLU A 231 12.46 50.34 -16.85
N ALA A 232 12.59 50.87 -15.63
CA ALA A 232 12.78 52.29 -15.39
C ALA A 232 14.10 52.81 -15.99
N ASP A 233 15.20 52.06 -15.82
CA ASP A 233 16.51 52.39 -16.37
C ASP A 233 16.49 52.37 -17.91
N LEU A 234 15.95 51.31 -18.52
CA LEU A 234 15.79 51.22 -19.98
C LEU A 234 14.89 52.33 -20.53
N THR A 235 13.82 52.68 -19.83
CA THR A 235 12.93 53.78 -20.23
C THR A 235 13.68 55.12 -20.19
N ARG A 236 14.52 55.33 -19.17
CA ARG A 236 15.37 56.52 -19.06
C ARG A 236 16.39 56.59 -20.18
N GLU A 237 17.14 55.51 -20.42
CA GLU A 237 18.12 55.43 -21.53
C GLU A 237 17.46 55.67 -22.89
N LEU A 238 16.29 55.08 -23.13
CA LEU A 238 15.52 55.26 -24.35
C LEU A 238 15.10 56.73 -24.54
N ASN A 239 14.65 57.41 -23.48
CA ASN A 239 14.31 58.82 -23.55
C ASN A 239 15.55 59.70 -23.78
N GLU A 240 16.68 59.39 -23.15
CA GLU A 240 17.94 60.09 -23.39
C GLU A 240 18.42 59.92 -24.85
N LEU A 241 18.34 58.70 -25.40
CA LEU A 241 18.67 58.42 -26.79
C LEU A 241 17.73 59.14 -27.75
N ARG A 242 16.41 59.15 -27.50
CA ARG A 242 15.44 59.92 -28.29
C ARG A 242 15.76 61.41 -28.26
N ALA A 243 16.12 61.97 -27.10
CA ALA A 243 16.51 63.37 -26.99
C ALA A 243 17.82 63.68 -27.76
N ARG A 244 18.81 62.77 -27.73
CA ARG A 244 20.05 62.90 -28.52
C ARG A 244 19.75 62.83 -30.01
N LEU A 245 18.91 61.89 -30.45
CA LEU A 245 18.50 61.74 -31.83
C LEU A 245 17.79 63.01 -32.33
N ALA A 246 16.79 63.51 -31.59
CA ALA A 246 16.07 64.73 -31.94
C ALA A 246 16.99 65.96 -32.06
N ARG A 247 18.00 66.10 -31.18
CA ARG A 247 19.01 67.16 -31.30
C ARG A 247 19.90 66.99 -32.54
N SER A 248 20.28 65.75 -32.86
CA SER A 248 21.08 65.43 -34.04
C SER A 248 20.30 65.71 -35.33
N ASP A 249 19.02 65.33 -35.37
CA ASP A 249 18.13 65.56 -36.50
C ASP A 249 17.94 67.07 -36.73
N ALA A 250 17.59 67.83 -35.68
CA ALA A 250 17.46 69.29 -35.76
C ALA A 250 18.76 69.97 -36.22
N LYS A 251 19.93 69.49 -35.77
CA LYS A 251 21.23 69.99 -36.22
C LYS A 251 21.47 69.65 -37.70
N SER A 252 21.11 68.44 -38.12
CA SER A 252 21.28 68.00 -39.52
C SER A 252 20.37 68.78 -40.46
N GLU A 253 19.12 69.05 -40.06
CA GLU A 253 18.20 69.91 -40.79
C GLU A 253 18.72 71.35 -40.88
N ALA A 254 19.24 71.92 -39.79
CA ALA A 254 19.82 73.26 -39.78
C ALA A 254 21.04 73.36 -40.72
N LEU A 255 21.95 72.39 -40.66
CA LEU A 255 23.10 72.31 -41.57
C LEU A 255 22.67 72.11 -43.03
N GLY A 256 21.65 71.28 -43.28
CA GLY A 256 21.07 71.10 -44.60
C GLY A 256 20.47 72.39 -45.17
N ASN A 257 19.77 73.16 -44.35
CA ASN A 257 19.25 74.47 -44.75
C ASN A 257 20.37 75.48 -45.01
N GLN A 258 21.41 75.50 -44.17
CA GLN A 258 22.58 76.34 -44.37
C GLN A 258 23.30 76.02 -45.68
N LEU A 259 23.48 74.74 -46.01
CA LEU A 259 24.07 74.30 -47.28
C LEU A 259 23.23 74.77 -48.47
N ARG A 260 21.89 74.64 -48.41
CA ARG A 260 21.00 75.15 -49.47
C ARG A 260 21.15 76.66 -49.67
N THR A 261 21.17 77.44 -48.58
CA THR A 261 21.39 78.88 -48.67
C THR A 261 22.76 79.22 -49.24
N GLN A 262 23.82 78.49 -48.84
CA GLN A 262 25.16 78.67 -49.42
C GLN A 262 25.20 78.31 -50.90
N ASP A 263 24.54 77.24 -51.33
CA ASP A 263 24.39 76.86 -52.73
C ASP A 263 23.66 77.94 -53.54
N GLU A 264 22.60 78.53 -53.00
CA GLU A 264 21.89 79.66 -53.61
C GLU A 264 22.79 80.89 -53.76
N VAL A 265 23.54 81.24 -52.71
CA VAL A 265 24.51 82.35 -52.78
C VAL A 265 25.60 82.07 -53.81
N MET A 266 26.15 80.85 -53.84
CA MET A 266 27.17 80.45 -54.83
C MET A 266 26.62 80.52 -56.26
N ARG A 267 25.38 80.06 -56.51
CA ARG A 267 24.72 80.21 -57.81
C ARG A 267 24.51 81.69 -58.15
N GLY A 268 24.13 82.52 -57.18
CA GLY A 268 24.03 83.96 -57.34
C GLY A 268 25.35 84.60 -57.75
N LEU A 269 26.45 84.26 -57.05
CA LEU A 269 27.80 84.72 -57.37
C LEU A 269 28.28 84.24 -58.73
N GLN A 270 28.02 82.99 -59.10
CA GLN A 270 28.33 82.47 -60.45
C GLN A 270 27.59 83.23 -61.54
N SER A 271 26.30 83.55 -61.32
CA SER A 271 25.53 84.37 -62.25
C SER A 271 26.07 85.80 -62.35
N GLN A 272 26.45 86.40 -61.21
CA GLN A 272 27.06 87.73 -61.16
C GLN A 272 28.42 87.75 -61.86
N ASP A 273 29.28 86.75 -61.63
CA ASP A 273 30.59 86.63 -62.28
C ASP A 273 30.41 86.48 -63.81
N ALA A 274 29.50 85.61 -64.25
CA ALA A 274 29.16 85.48 -65.68
C ALA A 274 28.65 86.79 -66.28
N GLN A 275 27.87 87.58 -65.53
CA GLN A 275 27.43 88.90 -65.96
C GLN A 275 28.58 89.91 -66.01
N GLN A 276 29.42 89.98 -64.98
CA GLN A 276 30.60 90.84 -64.93
C GLN A 276 31.58 90.52 -66.05
N GLN A 277 31.82 89.24 -66.37
CA GLN A 277 32.65 88.84 -67.51
C GLN A 277 32.09 89.36 -68.84
N ARG A 278 30.76 89.30 -69.03
CA ARG A 278 30.11 89.87 -70.22
C ARG A 278 30.24 91.40 -70.27
N GLU A 279 30.01 92.09 -69.16
CA GLU A 279 30.16 93.54 -69.06
C GLU A 279 31.61 93.96 -69.29
N GLN A 280 32.59 93.27 -68.70
CA GLN A 280 34.01 93.50 -68.94
C GLN A 280 34.39 93.26 -70.40
N ALA A 281 33.87 92.21 -71.04
CA ALA A 281 34.10 91.97 -72.46
C ALA A 281 33.50 93.09 -73.33
N GLN A 282 32.30 93.58 -73.00
CA GLN A 282 31.68 94.73 -73.67
C GLN A 282 32.49 96.01 -73.47
N MET A 283 32.90 96.33 -72.24
CA MET A 283 33.74 97.49 -71.93
C MET A 283 35.10 97.41 -72.62
N SER A 284 35.73 96.23 -72.65
CA SER A 284 36.98 95.99 -73.36
C SER A 284 36.81 96.22 -74.87
N ALA A 285 35.71 95.74 -75.46
CA ALA A 285 35.39 95.99 -76.86
C ALA A 285 35.12 97.49 -77.14
N GLN A 286 34.42 98.19 -76.23
CA GLN A 286 34.21 99.63 -76.33
C GLN A 286 35.52 100.41 -76.24
N LEU A 287 36.40 100.05 -75.30
CA LEU A 287 37.74 100.65 -75.16
C LEU A 287 38.60 100.40 -76.39
N LEU A 288 38.61 99.19 -76.96
CA LEU A 288 39.29 98.90 -78.22
C LEU A 288 38.74 99.73 -79.38
N SER A 289 37.40 99.88 -79.47
CA SER A 289 36.77 100.74 -80.48
C SER A 289 37.15 102.21 -80.30
N ALA A 290 37.12 102.72 -79.07
CA ALA A 290 37.53 104.08 -78.73
C ALA A 290 39.03 104.30 -79.00
N ALA A 291 39.90 103.35 -78.63
CA ALA A 291 41.33 103.40 -78.92
C ALA A 291 41.61 103.41 -80.42
N ASN A 292 40.91 102.61 -81.21
CA ASN A 292 41.02 102.63 -82.68
C ASN A 292 40.53 103.96 -83.27
N ARG A 293 39.44 104.53 -82.75
CA ARG A 293 39.00 105.87 -83.14
C ARG A 293 40.05 106.93 -82.78
N ASN A 294 40.60 106.86 -81.57
CA ASN A 294 41.61 107.80 -81.10
C ASN A 294 42.89 107.71 -81.94
N LYS A 295 43.35 106.49 -82.27
CA LYS A 295 44.49 106.29 -83.17
C LYS A 295 44.24 106.90 -84.55
N ARG A 296 43.04 106.73 -85.12
CA ARG A 296 42.67 107.38 -86.39
C ARG A 296 42.69 108.90 -86.29
N THR A 297 42.19 109.47 -85.18
CA THR A 297 42.23 110.92 -84.97
C THR A 297 43.66 111.42 -84.75
N GLU A 298 44.51 110.68 -84.04
CA GLU A 298 45.94 110.98 -83.90
C GLU A 298 46.66 110.93 -85.24
N GLU A 299 46.37 109.94 -86.10
CA GLU A 299 46.88 109.88 -87.48
C GLU A 299 46.42 111.08 -88.31
N GLN A 300 45.15 111.50 -88.18
CA GLN A 300 44.64 112.71 -88.82
C GLN A 300 45.34 113.98 -88.31
N VAL A 301 45.59 114.08 -87.00
CA VAL A 301 46.34 115.20 -86.40
C VAL A 301 47.76 115.23 -86.94
N LYS A 302 48.47 114.09 -86.99
CA LYS A 302 49.81 114.02 -87.59
C LYS A 302 49.82 114.44 -89.06
N GLN A 303 48.86 113.99 -89.87
CA GLN A 303 48.74 114.43 -91.26
C GLN A 303 48.49 115.94 -91.38
N LEU A 304 47.71 116.52 -90.46
CA LEU A 304 47.49 117.95 -90.39
C LEU A 304 48.76 118.69 -89.96
N GLU A 305 49.51 118.19 -88.98
CA GLU A 305 50.80 118.75 -88.55
C GLU A 305 51.86 118.71 -89.67
N GLU A 306 51.97 117.60 -90.41
CA GLU A 306 52.85 117.48 -91.58
C GLU A 306 52.46 118.48 -92.68
N ARG A 307 51.16 118.64 -92.94
CA ARG A 307 50.67 119.69 -93.86
C ARG A 307 51.00 121.08 -93.36
N LEU A 308 50.90 121.33 -92.06
CA LEU A 308 51.19 122.62 -91.44
C LEU A 308 52.70 122.92 -91.50
N GLN A 309 53.55 121.93 -91.29
CA GLN A 309 54.99 122.02 -91.51
C GLN A 309 55.31 122.31 -92.98
N ALA A 310 54.71 121.59 -93.93
CA ALA A 310 54.92 121.85 -95.36
C ALA A 310 54.48 123.27 -95.77
N VAL A 311 53.37 123.78 -95.22
CA VAL A 311 52.92 125.16 -95.45
C VAL A 311 53.88 126.17 -94.81
N SER A 312 54.30 125.94 -93.56
CA SER A 312 55.28 126.77 -92.86
C SER A 312 56.61 126.82 -93.61
N GLN A 313 57.10 125.68 -94.10
CA GLN A 313 58.32 125.58 -94.88
C GLN A 313 58.19 126.31 -96.23
N LYS A 314 57.05 126.17 -96.92
CA LYS A 314 56.72 127.00 -98.10
C LYS A 314 56.72 128.50 -97.78
N GLN A 315 56.24 128.88 -96.61
CA GLN A 315 56.18 130.28 -96.18
C GLN A 315 57.57 130.84 -95.85
N VAL A 316 58.45 130.03 -95.26
CA VAL A 316 59.87 130.39 -95.07
C VAL A 316 60.59 130.51 -96.41
N GLU A 317 60.37 129.59 -97.35
CA GLU A 317 60.95 129.66 -98.70
C GLU A 317 60.51 130.93 -99.44
N THR A 318 59.20 131.23 -99.46
CA THR A 318 58.69 132.48 -100.06
C THR A 318 59.19 133.73 -99.35
N SER A 319 59.31 133.72 -98.02
CA SER A 319 59.93 134.82 -97.26
C SER A 319 61.41 134.99 -97.63
N SER A 320 62.14 133.90 -97.83
CA SER A 320 63.57 133.94 -98.18
C SER A 320 63.80 134.43 -99.62
N ASP A 321 62.94 134.04 -100.56
CA ASP A 321 62.97 134.56 -101.93
C ASP A 321 62.59 136.04 -101.98
N SER A 322 61.64 136.48 -101.13
CA SER A 322 61.32 137.89 -100.99
C SER A 322 62.50 138.70 -100.43
N ALA A 323 63.18 138.18 -99.41
CA ALA A 323 64.36 138.82 -98.82
C ALA A 323 65.54 138.89 -99.82
N ARG A 324 65.73 137.86 -100.65
CA ARG A 324 66.73 137.87 -101.74
C ARG A 324 66.44 138.95 -102.78
N ARG A 325 65.19 139.09 -103.21
CA ARG A 325 64.78 140.15 -104.15
C ARG A 325 64.98 141.55 -103.56
N GLU A 326 64.67 141.72 -102.27
CA GLU A 326 64.88 143.00 -101.58
C GLU A 326 66.37 143.36 -101.47
N ALA A 327 67.23 142.40 -101.12
CA ALA A 327 68.68 142.60 -101.08
C ALA A 327 69.27 142.97 -102.45
N GLN A 328 68.77 142.36 -103.52
CA GLN A 328 69.21 142.65 -104.89
C GLN A 328 68.81 144.06 -105.35
N LEU A 329 67.63 144.55 -104.92
CA LEU A 329 67.20 145.93 -105.16
C LEU A 329 68.05 146.95 -104.39
N ARG A 330 68.45 146.65 -103.14
CA ARG A 330 69.35 147.53 -102.37
C ARG A 330 70.73 147.65 -103.01
N ALA A 331 71.28 146.57 -103.54
CA ALA A 331 72.57 146.58 -104.25
C ALA A 331 72.53 147.44 -105.53
N GLN A 332 71.42 147.41 -106.28
CA GLN A 332 71.25 148.26 -107.47
C GLN A 332 71.12 149.75 -107.12
N LEU A 333 70.55 150.07 -105.95
CA LEU A 333 70.37 151.44 -105.47
C LEU A 333 71.71 152.06 -105.06
N GLN A 334 72.54 151.31 -104.33
CA GLN A 334 73.88 151.73 -103.92
C GLN A 334 74.82 151.95 -105.12
N GLN A 335 74.70 151.11 -106.15
CA GLN A 335 75.48 151.28 -107.39
C GLN A 335 75.09 152.55 -108.17
N ARG A 336 73.83 153.01 -108.07
CA ARG A 336 73.37 154.27 -108.68
C ARG A 336 73.83 155.50 -107.88
N GLU A 337 73.92 155.38 -106.56
CA GLU A 337 74.46 156.45 -105.70
C GLU A 337 75.95 156.72 -105.96
N ASP A 338 76.75 155.66 -106.15
CA ASP A 338 78.19 155.79 -106.47
C ASP A 338 78.46 156.44 -107.84
N ASP A 339 77.58 156.20 -108.84
CA ASP A 339 77.68 156.80 -110.16
C ASP A 339 77.36 158.31 -110.14
N VAL A 340 76.39 158.74 -109.30
CA VAL A 340 76.04 160.15 -109.12
C VAL A 340 77.20 160.93 -108.48
N LEU A 341 77.86 160.33 -107.47
CA LEU A 341 79.02 160.93 -106.79
C LEU A 341 80.19 161.18 -107.75
N LYS A 342 80.46 160.25 -108.68
CA LYS A 342 81.51 160.43 -109.70
C LYS A 342 81.19 161.53 -110.71
N ILE A 343 79.92 161.73 -111.05
CA ILE A 343 79.49 162.81 -111.97
C ILE A 343 79.61 164.17 -111.27
N GLN A 344 79.27 164.24 -109.98
CA GLN A 344 79.34 165.46 -109.18
C GLN A 344 80.79 165.97 -109.02
N VAL A 345 81.76 165.06 -108.81
CA VAL A 345 83.19 165.39 -108.76
C VAL A 345 83.73 165.88 -110.12
N ARG A 346 83.23 165.35 -111.24
CA ARG A 346 83.60 165.82 -112.58
C ARG A 346 83.00 167.19 -112.92
N ALA A 347 81.80 167.49 -112.41
CA ALA A 347 81.16 168.80 -112.57
C ALA A 347 81.92 169.90 -111.79
N GLN A 348 82.30 169.64 -110.53
CA GLN A 348 83.10 170.57 -109.73
C GLN A 348 84.49 170.86 -110.34
N ALA A 349 85.13 169.84 -110.93
CA ALA A 349 86.41 170.03 -111.62
C ALA A 349 86.30 170.85 -112.93
N ALA A 350 85.12 170.86 -113.56
CA ALA A 350 84.84 171.67 -114.75
C ALA A 350 84.50 173.13 -114.37
N GLU A 351 83.79 173.34 -113.26
CA GLU A 351 83.52 174.68 -112.71
C GLU A 351 84.82 175.40 -112.30
N GLN A 352 85.75 174.72 -111.63
CA GLN A 352 87.05 175.31 -111.26
C GLN A 352 87.93 175.66 -112.48
N ARG A 353 87.76 174.97 -113.61
CA ARG A 353 88.44 175.32 -114.87
C ARG A 353 87.77 176.51 -115.59
N ALA A 354 86.47 176.69 -115.42
CA ALA A 354 85.75 177.84 -115.96
C ALA A 354 86.10 179.12 -115.20
N GLU A 355 86.16 179.09 -113.86
CA GLU A 355 86.57 180.24 -113.03
C GLU A 355 88.00 180.69 -113.35
N ALA A 356 88.94 179.76 -113.57
CA ALA A 356 90.32 180.07 -113.93
C ALA A 356 90.45 180.75 -115.31
N LEU A 357 89.59 180.39 -116.28
CA LEU A 357 89.56 181.01 -117.61
C LEU A 357 88.84 182.37 -117.60
N GLU A 358 87.87 182.58 -116.70
CA GLU A 358 87.20 183.86 -116.51
C GLU A 358 88.11 184.93 -115.86
N GLU A 359 89.03 184.55 -114.96
CA GLU A 359 90.04 185.46 -114.42
C GLU A 359 91.12 185.87 -115.46
N GLU A 360 91.50 184.97 -116.38
CA GLU A 360 92.44 185.29 -117.47
C GLU A 360 91.83 186.27 -118.50
N VAL A 361 90.55 186.11 -118.84
CA VAL A 361 89.84 187.09 -119.70
C VAL A 361 89.74 188.47 -119.02
N ARG A 362 89.65 188.50 -117.68
CA ARG A 362 89.64 189.77 -116.92
C ARG A 362 90.98 190.50 -116.95
N ARG A 363 92.11 189.77 -116.99
CA ARG A 363 93.46 190.35 -117.17
C ARG A 363 93.70 190.86 -118.60
N ILE A 364 93.14 190.19 -119.61
CA ILE A 364 93.23 190.64 -121.02
C ILE A 364 92.42 191.93 -121.25
N LYS A 365 91.35 192.16 -120.49
CA LYS A 365 90.57 193.42 -120.53
C LYS A 365 91.20 194.63 -119.83
N GLN A 366 92.29 194.47 -119.07
CA GLN A 366 92.97 195.57 -118.33
C GLN A 366 94.32 196.00 -118.93
N ARG A 367 94.63 195.60 -120.18
CA ARG A 367 95.75 196.12 -120.98
C ARG A 367 95.34 196.59 -122.39
N ALA A 368 94.07 196.93 -122.55
CA ALA A 368 93.68 198.21 -123.16
C ALA A 368 93.55 199.23 -122.03
#